data_AF-A0A2J6IB73-F1
#
_entry.id   AF-A0A2J6IB73-F1
#
_cell.length_a   1.000
_cell.length_b   1.000
_cell.length_c   1.000
_cell.angle_alpha   90.00
_cell.angle_beta   90.00
_cell.angle_gamma   90.00
#
_symmetry.space_group_name_H-M   'P 1'
#
loop_
_entity.id
_entity.type
_entity.pdbx_description
1 polymer ?
#
loop_
_entity_poly.entity_id
_entity_poly.type
_entity_poly.pdbx_seq_one_letter_code
_entity_poly.pdbx_strand_id
1 'polypeptide(L)'
;MHSKYKHIFFDLDRTLWDFETSALEAFEIIFKKYNLYDIGLKSGKEFHDAYTFHNEKLWNLYRIGEISKEVLKGKRFHLTLQEFGVSNKQLAENIGEDYTTISPKLVNLFPNSIEILEYLHDKYNLHIITNGFSEVQAVKLKSSGMDKYFQNVITSEEAGVKKPDLRIFKYALHKTNANSGESLMIGDDYEVDIVGAQNVGLDQVYFNPQKIENSNGCTFEINDLIELKKFL
;
A
#
# COMPACT_ATOMS: atom_id res chain seq x y z
N MET A 1 17.98 -19.33 16.35
CA MET A 1 16.97 -20.38 16.06
C MET A 1 16.76 -20.37 14.56
N HIS A 2 16.74 -21.51 13.88
CA HIS A 2 16.34 -21.51 12.46
C HIS A 2 14.84 -21.27 12.41
N SER A 3 14.43 -20.19 11.76
CA SER A 3 13.03 -19.87 11.54
C SER A 3 12.37 -20.98 10.72
N LYS A 4 11.10 -21.30 11.01
CA LYS A 4 10.33 -22.27 10.21
C LYS A 4 9.92 -21.72 8.84
N TYR A 5 10.02 -20.40 8.65
CA TYR A 5 9.54 -19.74 7.45
C TYR A 5 10.50 -19.95 6.27
N LYS A 6 9.92 -20.00 5.07
CA LYS A 6 10.63 -19.98 3.78
C LYS A 6 10.12 -18.87 2.85
N HIS A 7 8.87 -18.46 3.04
CA HIS A 7 8.23 -17.42 2.24
C HIS A 7 7.78 -16.27 3.11
N ILE A 8 8.18 -15.05 2.74
CA ILE A 8 7.77 -13.83 3.43
C ILE A 8 6.97 -12.99 2.44
N PHE A 9 5.74 -12.69 2.80
CA PHE A 9 4.83 -11.85 2.04
C PHE A 9 4.75 -10.48 2.71
N PHE A 10 5.00 -9.42 1.96
CA PHE A 10 4.89 -8.04 2.42
C PHE A 10 3.66 -7.37 1.81
N ASP A 11 2.96 -6.55 2.58
CA ASP A 11 2.28 -5.40 2.00
C ASP A 11 3.32 -4.35 1.55
N LEU A 12 2.92 -3.44 0.66
CA LEU A 12 3.80 -2.39 0.16
C LEU A 12 3.51 -1.03 0.82
N ASP A 13 2.28 -0.55 0.75
CA ASP A 13 1.92 0.83 1.09
C ASP A 13 1.67 0.93 2.58
N ARG A 14 2.33 1.86 3.29
CA ARG A 14 2.31 1.98 4.77
C ARG A 14 3.05 0.86 5.51
N THR A 15 3.61 -0.10 4.80
CA THR A 15 4.50 -1.13 5.35
C THR A 15 5.97 -0.91 4.97
N LEU A 16 6.28 -0.87 3.67
CA LEU A 16 7.64 -0.60 3.16
C LEU A 16 7.74 0.80 2.53
N TRP A 17 6.68 1.21 1.85
CA TRP A 17 6.56 2.49 1.17
C TRP A 17 5.84 3.50 2.06
N ASP A 18 6.46 4.65 2.32
CA ASP A 18 5.82 5.77 3.03
C ASP A 18 4.88 6.48 2.06
N PHE A 19 3.63 6.02 2.07
CA PHE A 19 2.60 6.51 1.17
C PHE A 19 2.27 7.97 1.45
N GLU A 20 2.22 8.37 2.72
CA GLU A 20 1.80 9.68 3.19
C GLU A 20 2.78 10.76 2.74
N THR A 21 4.08 10.56 2.98
CA THR A 21 5.11 11.51 2.56
C THR A 21 5.14 11.62 1.03
N SER A 22 5.11 10.48 0.34
CA SER A 22 5.10 10.44 -1.13
C SER A 22 3.85 11.11 -1.73
N ALA A 23 2.69 10.92 -1.10
CA ALA A 23 1.44 11.53 -1.54
C ALA A 23 1.48 13.04 -1.34
N LEU A 24 1.91 13.52 -0.18
CA LEU A 24 1.99 14.95 0.13
C LEU A 24 2.92 15.67 -0.86
N GLU A 25 4.09 15.11 -1.16
CA GLU A 25 4.99 15.65 -2.19
C GLU A 25 4.33 15.69 -3.58
N ALA A 26 3.60 14.64 -3.96
CA ALA A 26 2.85 14.63 -5.21
C ALA A 26 1.79 15.74 -5.26
N PHE A 27 1.09 15.97 -4.15
CA PHE A 27 0.10 17.04 -4.05
C PHE A 27 0.70 18.43 -4.15
N GLU A 28 1.90 18.67 -3.59
CA GLU A 28 2.62 19.94 -3.78
C GLU A 28 3.02 20.18 -5.24
N ILE A 29 3.38 19.12 -5.97
CA ILE A 29 3.66 19.21 -7.42
C ILE A 29 2.37 19.49 -8.19
N ILE A 30 1.28 18.76 -7.92
CA ILE A 30 -0.02 18.92 -8.58
C ILE A 30 -0.59 20.31 -8.33
N PHE A 31 -0.51 20.80 -7.08
CA PHE A 31 -0.96 22.12 -6.68
C PHE A 31 -0.34 23.21 -7.57
N LYS A 32 0.97 23.15 -7.78
CA LYS A 32 1.71 24.08 -8.66
C LYS A 32 1.38 23.85 -10.13
N LYS A 33 1.35 22.59 -10.59
CA LYS A 33 1.11 22.25 -12.00
C LYS A 33 -0.24 22.75 -12.51
N TYR A 34 -1.27 22.69 -11.67
CA TYR A 34 -2.64 23.06 -12.04
C TYR A 34 -3.06 24.45 -11.55
N ASN A 35 -2.12 25.25 -11.03
CA ASN A 35 -2.38 26.57 -10.47
C ASN A 35 -3.56 26.57 -9.48
N LEU A 36 -3.60 25.60 -8.57
CA LEU A 36 -4.74 25.44 -7.67
C LEU A 36 -4.91 26.63 -6.69
N TYR A 37 -3.91 27.51 -6.59
CA TYR A 37 -4.06 28.80 -5.92
C TYR A 37 -5.14 29.70 -6.55
N ASP A 38 -5.40 29.57 -7.85
CA ASP A 38 -6.45 30.33 -8.56
C ASP A 38 -7.87 29.93 -8.10
N ILE A 39 -8.01 28.75 -7.48
CA ILE A 39 -9.27 28.25 -6.93
C ILE A 39 -9.33 28.37 -5.40
N GLY A 40 -8.44 29.15 -4.80
CA GLY A 40 -8.46 29.48 -3.38
C GLY A 40 -7.69 28.54 -2.45
N LEU A 41 -7.03 27.50 -2.99
CA LEU A 41 -6.15 26.64 -2.21
C LEU A 41 -4.82 27.35 -1.86
N LYS A 42 -4.33 27.17 -0.64
CA LYS A 42 -3.11 27.79 -0.12
C LYS A 42 -1.87 26.93 -0.31
N SER A 43 -2.04 25.61 -0.39
CA SER A 43 -0.94 24.65 -0.54
C SER A 43 -1.42 23.31 -1.07
N GLY A 44 -0.46 22.47 -1.51
CA GLY A 44 -0.74 21.06 -1.80
C GLY A 44 -1.21 20.31 -0.55
N LYS A 45 -0.69 20.66 0.64
CA LYS A 45 -1.16 20.11 1.91
C LYS A 45 -2.66 20.35 2.14
N GLU A 46 -3.17 21.56 1.93
CA GLU A 46 -4.61 21.83 2.11
C GLU A 46 -5.47 20.97 1.17
N PHE A 47 -5.00 20.79 -0.07
CA PHE A 47 -5.67 19.90 -1.02
C PHE A 47 -5.58 18.43 -0.61
N HIS A 48 -4.43 17.98 -0.09
CA HIS A 48 -4.21 16.62 0.43
C HIS A 48 -5.09 16.31 1.64
N ASP A 49 -5.23 17.25 2.58
CA ASP A 49 -6.04 17.08 3.78
C ASP A 49 -7.52 16.85 3.41
N ALA A 50 -8.08 17.67 2.51
CA ALA A 50 -9.43 17.47 1.97
C ALA A 50 -9.56 16.18 1.14
N TYR A 51 -8.53 15.87 0.35
CA TYR A 51 -8.48 14.64 -0.44
C TYR A 51 -8.54 13.37 0.40
N THR A 52 -7.86 13.34 1.54
CA THR A 52 -7.70 12.14 2.37
C THR A 52 -9.06 11.55 2.76
N PHE A 53 -10.00 12.39 3.18
CA PHE A 53 -11.36 11.97 3.54
C PHE A 53 -12.09 11.26 2.38
N HIS A 54 -12.08 11.86 1.18
CA HIS A 54 -12.73 11.25 0.01
C HIS A 54 -12.00 10.02 -0.50
N ASN A 55 -10.67 10.03 -0.45
CA ASN A 55 -9.84 8.92 -0.86
C ASN A 55 -10.12 7.69 -0.01
N GLU A 56 -10.11 7.80 1.33
CA GLU A 56 -10.43 6.70 2.23
C GLU A 56 -11.83 6.13 1.95
N LYS A 57 -12.85 7.00 1.87
CA LYS A 57 -14.22 6.57 1.58
C LYS A 57 -14.35 5.81 0.26
N LEU A 58 -13.70 6.29 -0.80
CA LEU A 58 -13.77 5.64 -2.11
C LEU A 58 -12.91 4.36 -2.17
N TRP A 59 -11.78 4.31 -1.46
CA TRP A 59 -11.02 3.06 -1.32
C TRP A 59 -11.83 1.99 -0.59
N ASN A 60 -12.61 2.36 0.44
CA ASN A 60 -13.50 1.42 1.12
C ASN A 60 -14.51 0.81 0.14
N LEU A 61 -15.16 1.64 -0.69
CA LEU A 61 -16.09 1.18 -1.73
C LEU A 61 -15.40 0.31 -2.79
N TYR A 62 -14.19 0.68 -3.19
CA TYR A 62 -13.40 -0.11 -4.15
C TYR A 62 -13.01 -1.47 -3.56
N ARG A 63 -12.68 -1.54 -2.26
CA ARG A 63 -12.35 -2.78 -1.55
C ARG A 63 -13.50 -3.79 -1.58
N ILE A 64 -14.73 -3.33 -1.38
CA ILE A 64 -15.93 -4.18 -1.41
C ILE A 64 -16.52 -4.39 -2.82
N GLY A 65 -15.91 -3.80 -3.86
CA GLY A 65 -16.33 -4.00 -5.25
C GLY A 65 -17.50 -3.12 -5.73
N GLU A 66 -17.91 -2.13 -4.95
CA GLU A 66 -19.02 -1.22 -5.28
C GLU A 66 -18.66 -0.17 -6.35
N ILE A 67 -17.36 0.11 -6.54
CA ILE A 67 -16.86 0.99 -7.60
C ILE A 67 -15.69 0.36 -8.34
N SER A 68 -15.50 0.77 -9.60
CA SER A 68 -14.31 0.38 -10.38
C SER A 68 -13.09 1.25 -10.06
N LYS A 69 -11.93 0.81 -10.54
CA LYS A 69 -10.67 1.56 -10.45
C LYS A 69 -10.76 2.91 -11.16
N GLU A 70 -11.38 2.95 -12.33
CA GLU A 70 -11.56 4.17 -13.14
C GLU A 70 -12.41 5.19 -12.38
N VAL A 71 -13.48 4.72 -11.74
CA VAL A 71 -14.32 5.56 -10.87
C VAL A 71 -13.51 6.07 -9.69
N LEU A 72 -12.77 5.21 -8.97
CA LEU A 72 -11.93 5.62 -7.85
C LEU A 72 -10.92 6.70 -8.25
N LYS A 73 -10.18 6.49 -9.36
CA LYS A 73 -9.10 7.38 -9.81
C LYS A 73 -9.58 8.81 -10.02
N GLY A 74 -10.69 9.03 -10.71
CA GLY A 74 -11.20 10.38 -11.00
C GLY A 74 -12.10 10.94 -9.90
N LYS A 75 -13.01 10.11 -9.35
CA LYS A 75 -14.05 10.58 -8.42
C LYS A 75 -13.47 11.16 -7.13
N ARG A 76 -12.35 10.61 -6.63
CA ARG A 76 -11.72 11.12 -5.41
C ARG A 76 -11.26 12.57 -5.56
N PHE A 77 -10.65 12.94 -6.69
CA PHE A 77 -10.24 14.33 -6.95
C PHE A 77 -11.42 15.22 -7.31
N HIS A 78 -12.43 14.67 -7.99
CA HIS A 78 -13.64 15.44 -8.31
C HIS A 78 -14.37 15.87 -7.04
N LEU A 79 -14.55 14.96 -6.08
CA LEU A 79 -15.16 15.28 -4.79
C LEU A 79 -14.31 16.31 -4.03
N THR A 80 -12.97 16.16 -4.01
CA THR A 80 -12.10 17.13 -3.34
C THR A 80 -12.22 18.52 -3.95
N LEU A 81 -12.19 18.65 -5.28
CA LEU A 81 -12.34 19.93 -5.96
C LEU A 81 -13.70 20.59 -5.66
N GLN A 82 -14.76 19.80 -5.47
CA GLN A 82 -16.08 20.31 -5.13
C GLN A 82 -16.11 20.99 -3.75
N GLU A 83 -15.27 20.58 -2.79
CA GLU A 83 -15.16 21.27 -1.49
C GLU A 83 -14.64 22.71 -1.65
N PHE A 84 -13.88 22.97 -2.71
CA PHE A 84 -13.36 24.29 -3.06
C PHE A 84 -14.20 25.00 -4.14
N GLY A 85 -15.44 24.57 -4.35
CA GLY A 85 -16.37 25.18 -5.31
C GLY A 85 -16.07 24.89 -6.78
N VAL A 86 -15.18 23.93 -7.07
CA VAL A 86 -14.78 23.58 -8.45
C VAL A 86 -15.44 22.29 -8.89
N SER A 87 -16.42 22.39 -9.80
CA SER A 87 -17.10 21.24 -10.41
C SER A 87 -16.59 21.00 -11.84
N ASN A 88 -15.30 20.68 -11.96
CA ASN A 88 -14.66 20.38 -13.25
C ASN A 88 -14.16 18.92 -13.29
N LYS A 89 -14.88 18.05 -14.00
CA LYS A 89 -14.55 16.63 -14.13
C LYS A 89 -13.26 16.38 -14.90
N GLN A 90 -13.04 17.11 -15.99
CA GLN A 90 -11.83 16.94 -16.80
C GLN A 90 -10.58 17.31 -15.99
N LEU A 91 -10.64 18.38 -15.19
CA LEU A 91 -9.56 18.75 -14.29
C LEU A 91 -9.28 17.63 -13.27
N ALA A 92 -10.32 17.06 -12.66
CA ALA A 92 -10.18 15.95 -11.73
C ALA A 92 -9.55 14.70 -12.36
N GLU A 93 -9.94 14.37 -13.59
CA GLU A 93 -9.37 13.25 -14.35
C GLU A 93 -7.89 13.49 -14.64
N ASN A 94 -7.53 14.67 -15.15
CA ASN A 94 -6.15 15.05 -15.43
C ASN A 94 -5.26 15.00 -14.16
N ILE A 95 -5.76 15.56 -13.05
CA ILE A 95 -5.09 15.48 -11.74
C ILE A 95 -4.92 14.02 -11.32
N GLY A 96 -5.93 13.18 -11.51
CA GLY A 96 -5.87 11.77 -11.12
C GLY A 96 -4.87 10.95 -11.93
N GLU A 97 -4.79 11.18 -13.23
CA GLU A 97 -3.78 10.58 -14.11
C GLU A 97 -2.37 11.00 -13.70
N ASP A 98 -2.16 12.29 -13.49
CA ASP A 98 -0.89 12.84 -13.03
C ASP A 98 -0.50 12.30 -11.67
N TYR A 99 -1.42 12.25 -10.71
CA TYR A 99 -1.15 11.69 -9.39
C TYR A 99 -0.68 10.24 -9.48
N THR A 100 -1.33 9.41 -10.30
CA THR A 100 -0.89 8.02 -10.50
C THR A 100 0.43 7.89 -11.25
N THR A 101 0.89 8.95 -11.94
CA THR A 101 2.15 8.98 -12.69
C THR A 101 3.31 9.59 -11.88
N ILE A 102 3.01 10.55 -11.00
CA ILE A 102 3.96 11.33 -10.20
C ILE A 102 4.24 10.61 -8.89
N SER A 103 3.20 10.27 -8.13
CA SER A 103 3.37 9.71 -6.77
C SER A 103 4.26 8.46 -6.69
N PRO A 104 4.21 7.47 -7.61
CA PRO A 104 5.08 6.29 -7.48
C PRO A 104 6.57 6.56 -7.78
N LYS A 105 6.92 7.75 -8.26
CA LYS A 105 8.31 8.15 -8.54
C LYS A 105 8.95 8.93 -7.40
N LEU A 106 8.16 9.36 -6.41
CA LEU A 106 8.60 10.10 -5.25
C LEU A 106 8.93 9.10 -4.13
N VAL A 107 10.18 8.65 -4.11
CA VAL A 107 10.59 7.52 -3.27
C VAL A 107 10.75 7.98 -1.82
N ASN A 108 9.77 7.62 -0.99
CA ASN A 108 9.88 7.63 0.46
C ASN A 108 9.57 6.24 1.00
N LEU A 109 10.40 5.76 1.92
CA LEU A 109 10.31 4.41 2.49
C LEU A 109 10.23 4.50 4.00
N PHE A 110 9.61 3.51 4.63
CA PHE A 110 9.69 3.36 6.07
C PHE A 110 11.14 3.11 6.50
N PRO A 111 11.55 3.57 7.69
CA PRO A 111 12.88 3.31 8.22
C PRO A 111 13.26 1.84 8.12
N ASN A 112 14.53 1.58 7.76
CA ASN A 112 15.10 0.23 7.65
C ASN A 112 14.49 -0.69 6.57
N SER A 113 13.61 -0.19 5.68
CA SER A 113 13.00 -1.01 4.61
C SER A 113 14.04 -1.70 3.71
N ILE A 114 15.02 -0.96 3.19
CA ILE A 114 16.06 -1.56 2.33
C ILE A 114 16.96 -2.50 3.13
N GLU A 115 17.36 -2.11 4.35
CA GLU A 115 18.23 -2.92 5.19
C GLU A 115 17.59 -4.28 5.52
N ILE A 116 16.30 -4.28 5.86
CA ILE A 116 15.62 -5.53 6.19
C ILE A 116 15.41 -6.40 4.95
N LEU A 117 15.10 -5.80 3.79
CA LEU A 117 14.97 -6.55 2.54
C LEU A 117 16.29 -7.20 2.14
N GLU A 118 17.42 -6.50 2.27
CA GLU A 118 18.75 -7.08 2.05
C GLU A 118 19.04 -8.25 3.00
N TYR A 119 18.73 -8.09 4.29
CA TYR A 119 18.95 -9.13 5.28
C TYR A 119 18.09 -10.39 5.03
N LEU A 120 16.84 -10.21 4.58
CA LEU A 120 15.90 -11.32 4.37
C LEU A 120 16.06 -11.98 3.01
N HIS A 121 16.46 -11.24 1.99
CA HIS A 121 16.57 -11.73 0.60
C HIS A 121 17.49 -12.95 0.47
N ASP A 122 18.59 -12.99 1.22
CA ASP A 122 19.55 -14.09 1.16
C ASP A 122 19.08 -15.36 1.90
N LYS A 123 17.94 -15.28 2.60
CA LYS A 123 17.45 -16.33 3.52
C LYS A 123 16.07 -16.85 3.18
N TYR A 124 15.23 -16.02 2.56
CA TYR A 124 13.82 -16.30 2.32
C TYR A 124 13.40 -15.90 0.92
N ASN A 125 12.34 -16.53 0.42
CA ASN A 125 11.67 -16.09 -0.80
C ASN A 125 10.74 -14.92 -0.45
N LEU A 126 11.05 -13.73 -0.93
CA LEU A 126 10.25 -12.53 -0.66
C LEU A 126 9.23 -12.29 -1.77
N HIS A 127 8.01 -11.95 -1.37
CA HIS A 127 6.88 -11.66 -2.26
C HIS A 127 6.10 -10.45 -1.74
N ILE A 128 5.31 -9.82 -2.61
CA ILE A 128 4.36 -8.77 -2.24
C ILE A 128 2.92 -9.25 -2.44
N ILE A 129 2.03 -8.92 -1.52
CA ILE A 129 0.58 -8.99 -1.70
C ILE A 129 0.01 -7.59 -1.47
N THR A 130 -0.57 -6.95 -2.49
CA THR A 130 -1.02 -5.55 -2.39
C THR A 130 -2.37 -5.30 -3.07
N ASN A 131 -3.16 -4.40 -2.48
CA ASN A 131 -4.39 -3.89 -3.08
C ASN A 131 -4.15 -2.71 -4.04
N GLY A 132 -2.91 -2.20 -4.12
CA GLY A 132 -2.55 -1.13 -5.04
C GLY A 132 -2.66 -1.52 -6.51
N PHE A 133 -2.76 -0.53 -7.39
CA PHE A 133 -2.89 -0.72 -8.83
C PHE A 133 -1.59 -1.26 -9.43
N SER A 134 -1.68 -2.28 -10.29
CA SER A 134 -0.49 -3.02 -10.75
C SER A 134 0.56 -2.12 -11.40
N GLU A 135 0.13 -1.17 -12.24
CA GLU A 135 1.02 -0.22 -12.90
C GLU A 135 1.71 0.74 -11.92
N VAL A 136 1.03 1.11 -10.82
CA VAL A 136 1.58 2.02 -9.81
C VAL A 136 2.60 1.29 -8.94
N GLN A 137 2.28 0.08 -8.49
CA GLN A 137 3.17 -0.70 -7.63
C GLN A 137 4.44 -1.12 -8.37
N ALA A 138 4.34 -1.46 -9.66
CA ALA A 138 5.50 -1.75 -10.49
C ALA A 138 6.46 -0.56 -10.60
N VAL A 139 5.94 0.66 -10.77
CA VAL A 139 6.76 1.87 -10.81
C VAL A 139 7.40 2.14 -9.45
N LYS A 140 6.67 2.03 -8.33
CA LYS A 140 7.23 2.20 -6.98
C LYS A 140 8.44 1.32 -6.76
N LEU A 141 8.29 0.01 -7.01
CA LEU A 141 9.35 -0.97 -6.77
C LEU A 141 10.59 -0.69 -7.62
N LYS A 142 10.40 -0.34 -8.90
CA LYS A 142 11.51 0.01 -9.78
C LYS A 142 12.18 1.32 -9.38
N SER A 143 11.41 2.32 -8.98
CA SER A 143 11.92 3.64 -8.59
C SER A 143 12.68 3.59 -7.26
N SER A 144 12.28 2.75 -6.31
CA SER A 144 13.00 2.54 -5.05
C SER A 144 14.16 1.54 -5.14
N GLY A 145 14.25 0.78 -6.23
CA GLY A 145 15.19 -0.33 -6.36
C GLY A 145 14.85 -1.54 -5.48
N MET A 146 13.61 -1.63 -4.99
CA MET A 146 13.12 -2.77 -4.20
C MET A 146 12.72 -3.97 -5.07
N ASP A 147 12.48 -3.75 -6.37
CA ASP A 147 12.09 -4.77 -7.34
C ASP A 147 13.03 -5.99 -7.34
N LYS A 148 14.33 -5.76 -7.19
CA LYS A 148 15.35 -6.82 -7.14
C LYS A 148 15.20 -7.81 -5.98
N TYR A 149 14.47 -7.46 -4.92
CA TYR A 149 14.32 -8.33 -3.75
C TYR A 149 13.13 -9.29 -3.85
N PHE A 150 12.12 -8.98 -4.67
CA PHE A 150 10.86 -9.70 -4.69
C PHE A 150 10.77 -10.64 -5.88
N GLN A 151 10.51 -11.93 -5.62
CA GLN A 151 10.31 -12.92 -6.66
C GLN A 151 8.94 -12.76 -7.34
N ASN A 152 7.93 -12.37 -6.57
CA ASN A 152 6.57 -12.15 -7.06
C ASN A 152 5.96 -10.89 -6.46
N VAL A 153 5.22 -10.17 -7.30
CA VAL A 153 4.32 -9.10 -6.87
C VAL A 153 2.92 -9.55 -7.22
N ILE A 154 2.10 -9.81 -6.21
CA ILE A 154 0.72 -10.27 -6.34
C ILE A 154 -0.19 -9.08 -6.06
N THR A 155 -0.93 -8.64 -7.06
CA THR A 155 -1.88 -7.54 -6.93
C THR A 155 -3.31 -8.05 -6.85
N SER A 156 -4.19 -7.26 -6.26
CA SER A 156 -5.62 -7.57 -6.24
C SER A 156 -6.26 -7.68 -7.63
N GLU A 157 -5.71 -6.97 -8.62
CA GLU A 157 -6.15 -7.05 -10.02
C GLU A 157 -5.78 -8.41 -10.63
N GLU A 158 -4.57 -8.91 -10.33
CA GLU A 158 -4.13 -10.23 -10.76
C GLU A 158 -4.94 -11.35 -10.10
N ALA A 159 -5.20 -11.23 -8.79
CA ALA A 159 -5.97 -12.22 -8.04
C ALA A 159 -7.48 -12.15 -8.29
N GLY A 160 -7.97 -11.08 -8.93
CA GLY A 160 -9.39 -10.80 -9.17
C GLY A 160 -10.18 -10.37 -7.92
N VAL A 161 -9.54 -10.32 -6.75
CA VAL A 161 -10.12 -9.96 -5.46
C VAL A 161 -9.12 -9.20 -4.62
N LYS A 162 -9.61 -8.43 -3.64
CA LYS A 162 -8.80 -7.58 -2.77
C LYS A 162 -8.67 -8.19 -1.38
N LYS A 163 -7.54 -7.94 -0.70
CA LYS A 163 -7.41 -8.20 0.73
C LYS A 163 -8.53 -7.44 1.49
N PRO A 164 -9.17 -8.02 2.52
CA PRO A 164 -8.82 -9.28 3.20
C PRO A 164 -9.46 -10.57 2.64
N ASP A 165 -10.01 -10.56 1.42
CA ASP A 165 -10.62 -11.76 0.86
C ASP A 165 -9.60 -12.92 0.81
N LEU A 166 -9.92 -14.05 1.44
CA LEU A 166 -9.04 -15.21 1.52
C LEU A 166 -8.52 -15.70 0.16
N ARG A 167 -9.24 -15.41 -0.94
CA ARG A 167 -8.86 -15.84 -2.29
C ARG A 167 -7.57 -15.20 -2.78
N ILE A 168 -7.26 -13.95 -2.41
CA ILE A 168 -5.98 -13.34 -2.81
C ILE A 168 -4.80 -14.00 -2.09
N PHE A 169 -4.94 -14.35 -0.81
CA PHE A 169 -3.88 -15.05 -0.07
C PHE A 169 -3.69 -16.49 -0.58
N LYS A 170 -4.78 -17.21 -0.87
CA LYS A 170 -4.72 -18.54 -1.50
C LYS A 170 -4.08 -18.48 -2.88
N TYR A 171 -4.42 -17.46 -3.67
CA TYR A 171 -3.80 -17.22 -4.97
C TYR A 171 -2.29 -16.97 -4.83
N ALA A 172 -1.88 -16.13 -3.88
CA ALA A 172 -0.46 -15.86 -3.62
C ALA A 172 0.30 -17.13 -3.20
N LEU A 173 -0.25 -17.94 -2.28
CA LEU A 173 0.34 -19.22 -1.87
C LEU A 173 0.49 -20.18 -3.05
N HIS A 174 -0.55 -20.32 -3.89
CA HIS A 174 -0.50 -21.16 -5.07
C HIS A 174 0.53 -20.67 -6.10
N LYS A 175 0.53 -19.37 -6.43
CA LYS A 175 1.45 -18.77 -7.41
C LYS A 175 2.91 -18.92 -7.00
N THR A 176 3.18 -18.85 -5.70
CA THR A 176 4.54 -18.95 -5.14
C THR A 176 4.93 -20.38 -4.76
N ASN A 177 4.03 -21.35 -4.94
CA ASN A 177 4.18 -22.73 -4.47
C ASN A 177 4.57 -22.82 -2.99
N ALA A 178 4.03 -21.91 -2.17
CA ALA A 178 4.34 -21.78 -0.76
C ALA A 178 3.30 -22.51 0.11
N ASN A 179 3.74 -23.12 1.20
CA ASN A 179 2.84 -23.66 2.23
C ASN A 179 2.55 -22.60 3.31
N SER A 180 1.30 -22.49 3.78
CA SER A 180 0.93 -21.50 4.80
C SER A 180 1.70 -21.68 6.12
N GLY A 181 2.00 -22.92 6.52
CA GLY A 181 2.73 -23.22 7.77
C GLY A 181 4.22 -22.83 7.77
N GLU A 182 4.78 -22.52 6.60
CA GLU A 182 6.14 -21.99 6.41
C GLU A 182 6.14 -20.58 5.80
N SER A 183 5.01 -19.88 5.91
CA SER A 183 4.82 -18.55 5.32
C SER A 183 4.41 -17.52 6.36
N LEU A 184 4.85 -16.28 6.16
CA LEU A 184 4.59 -15.15 7.06
C LEU A 184 4.08 -13.95 6.25
N MET A 185 2.98 -13.33 6.68
CA MET A 185 2.49 -12.05 6.13
C MET A 185 2.94 -10.89 7.02
N ILE A 186 3.44 -9.82 6.43
CA ILE A 186 3.86 -8.59 7.12
C ILE A 186 3.07 -7.43 6.52
N GLY A 187 2.33 -6.71 7.35
CA GLY A 187 1.50 -5.59 6.91
C GLY A 187 1.08 -4.66 8.05
N ASP A 188 0.63 -3.45 7.71
CA ASP A 188 0.23 -2.40 8.65
C ASP A 188 -1.29 -2.30 8.85
N ASP A 189 -2.10 -2.89 7.98
CA ASP A 189 -3.55 -2.86 8.14
C ASP A 189 -4.02 -4.15 8.82
N TYR A 190 -4.48 -4.03 10.07
CA TYR A 190 -4.87 -5.19 10.87
C TYR A 190 -6.00 -6.00 10.22
N GLU A 191 -7.06 -5.34 9.75
CA GLU A 191 -8.21 -6.03 9.16
C GLU A 191 -7.88 -6.59 7.78
N VAL A 192 -7.07 -5.87 7.00
CA VAL A 192 -6.76 -6.22 5.61
C VAL A 192 -5.66 -7.29 5.52
N ASP A 193 -4.55 -7.09 6.23
CA ASP A 193 -3.35 -7.94 6.14
C ASP A 193 -3.35 -9.05 7.18
N ILE A 194 -3.62 -8.70 8.43
CA ILE A 194 -3.43 -9.62 9.57
C ILE A 194 -4.59 -10.61 9.64
N VAL A 195 -5.82 -10.12 9.71
CA VAL A 195 -7.02 -10.98 9.70
C VAL A 195 -7.12 -11.76 8.38
N GLY A 196 -6.83 -11.10 7.25
CA GLY A 196 -6.78 -11.75 5.94
C GLY A 196 -5.81 -12.95 5.88
N ALA A 197 -4.60 -12.78 6.41
CA ALA A 197 -3.59 -13.84 6.50
C ALA A 197 -3.99 -14.95 7.49
N GLN A 198 -4.51 -14.59 8.67
CA GLN A 198 -4.99 -15.55 9.67
C GLN A 198 -6.04 -16.52 9.09
N ASN A 199 -6.96 -16.01 8.27
CA ASN A 199 -8.04 -16.80 7.66
C ASN A 199 -7.55 -17.89 6.70
N VAL A 200 -6.29 -17.86 6.27
CA VAL A 200 -5.66 -18.91 5.46
C VAL A 200 -4.55 -19.66 6.20
N GLY A 201 -4.42 -19.44 7.51
CA GLY A 201 -3.43 -20.11 8.36
C GLY A 201 -2.01 -19.61 8.15
N LEU A 202 -1.83 -18.37 7.68
CA LEU A 202 -0.54 -17.71 7.68
C LEU A 202 -0.24 -17.14 9.07
N ASP A 203 1.00 -17.28 9.50
CA ASP A 203 1.49 -16.45 10.59
C ASP A 203 1.59 -15.00 10.08
N GLN A 204 1.48 -14.05 11.00
CA GLN A 204 1.43 -12.63 10.64
C GLN A 204 2.25 -11.77 11.59
N VAL A 205 2.89 -10.76 11.00
CA VAL A 205 3.55 -9.67 11.70
C VAL A 205 2.75 -8.40 11.45
N TYR A 206 2.18 -7.85 12.53
CA TYR A 206 1.56 -6.55 12.49
C TYR A 206 2.65 -5.46 12.61
N PHE A 207 2.84 -4.68 11.55
CA PHE A 207 3.71 -3.52 11.55
C PHE A 207 2.95 -2.30 12.06
N ASN A 208 3.19 -1.94 13.32
CA ASN A 208 2.48 -0.89 14.03
C ASN A 208 3.44 0.22 14.47
N PRO A 209 4.02 1.01 13.54
CA PRO A 209 5.02 2.03 13.89
C PRO A 209 4.45 3.12 14.81
N GLN A 210 3.13 3.33 14.78
CA GLN A 210 2.42 4.31 15.59
C GLN A 210 2.06 3.79 16.99
N LYS A 211 2.30 2.50 17.29
CA LYS A 211 1.97 1.86 18.57
C LYS A 211 0.50 2.04 18.95
N ILE A 212 -0.38 1.94 17.95
CA ILE A 212 -1.83 1.99 18.16
C ILE A 212 -2.21 0.79 19.02
N GLU A 213 -2.89 1.03 20.14
CA GLU A 213 -3.36 -0.06 20.99
C GLU A 213 -4.25 -1.01 20.19
N ASN A 214 -3.86 -2.28 20.17
CA ASN A 214 -4.62 -3.33 19.55
C ASN A 214 -4.76 -4.49 20.53
N SER A 215 -5.99 -4.77 20.93
CA SER A 215 -6.31 -5.92 21.78
C SER A 215 -6.54 -7.19 20.98
N ASN A 216 -6.56 -7.08 19.65
CA ASN A 216 -6.77 -8.21 18.75
C ASN A 216 -5.41 -8.91 18.52
N GLY A 217 -5.35 -10.21 18.80
CA GLY A 217 -4.10 -10.97 18.76
C GLY A 217 -3.48 -11.08 17.36
N CYS A 218 -2.16 -11.15 17.30
CA CYS A 218 -1.40 -11.49 16.10
C CYS A 218 -0.24 -12.45 16.47
N THR A 219 0.47 -13.01 15.48
CA THR A 219 1.62 -13.88 15.78
C THR A 219 2.78 -13.07 16.34
N PHE A 220 3.08 -11.94 15.69
CA PHE A 220 4.07 -10.97 16.13
C PHE A 220 3.58 -9.56 15.88
N GLU A 221 4.03 -8.63 16.70
CA GLU A 221 3.89 -7.20 16.48
C GLU A 221 5.27 -6.56 16.53
N ILE A 222 5.53 -5.63 15.62
CA ILE A 222 6.76 -4.84 15.57
C ILE A 222 6.40 -3.37 15.37
N ASN A 223 7.25 -2.47 15.86
CA ASN A 223 7.10 -1.03 15.62
C ASN A 223 8.18 -0.49 14.67
N ASP A 224 9.23 -1.27 14.43
CA ASP A 224 10.27 -1.00 13.45
C ASP A 224 10.58 -2.27 12.64
N LEU A 225 10.75 -2.12 11.32
CA LEU A 225 11.06 -3.23 10.42
C LEU A 225 12.35 -3.97 10.81
N ILE A 226 13.31 -3.32 11.47
CA ILE A 226 14.55 -3.96 11.91
C ILE A 226 14.31 -5.06 12.95
N GLU A 227 13.19 -5.00 13.66
CA GLU A 227 12.83 -5.98 14.69
C GLU A 227 12.55 -7.37 14.10
N LEU A 228 12.27 -7.46 12.80
CA LEU A 228 12.17 -8.72 12.06
C LEU A 228 13.42 -9.59 12.25
N LYS A 229 14.62 -9.00 12.41
CA LYS A 229 15.88 -9.73 12.67
C LYS A 229 15.87 -10.54 13.97
N LYS A 230 14.94 -10.25 14.91
CA LYS A 230 14.86 -10.96 16.19
C LYS A 230 14.33 -12.39 16.02
N PHE A 231 13.53 -12.63 14.98
CA PHE A 231 12.85 -13.92 14.75
C PHE A 231 12.95 -14.44 13.30
N LEU A 232 13.54 -13.67 12.39
CA LEU A 232 13.88 -14.06 11.01
C LEU A 232 15.40 -14.06 10.75
#